data_AF-A0A9P8D0W6-F1
#
_entry.id   AF-A0A9P8D0W6-F1
#
_cell.length_a   1.000
_cell.length_b   1.000
_cell.length_c   1.000
_cell.angle_alpha   90.00
_cell.angle_beta   90.00
_cell.angle_gamma   90.00
#
_symmetry.space_group_name_H-M   'P 1'
#
loop_
_entity.id
_entity.type
_entity.pdbx_description
1 polymer ?
#
loop_
_entity_poly.entity_id
_entity_poly.type
_entity_poly.pdbx_seq_one_letter_code
_entity_poly.pdbx_strand_id
1 'polypeptide(L)'
;MTRTQFHHYIPRFILKTFADNFCDTNSELITDTSSPDSLGYHINVYRVEDHTTNPTDVSRAYGAEDMYRDVTEDDCMKFEKLLAKHECTSATFIRRIWKEEDELSLTRGQLADMKKFLVVMMYRSEHRRS
;
A
#
# COMPACT_ATOMS: atom_id res chain seq x y z
N MET A 1 -15.69 -20.99 -3.95
CA MET A 1 -14.29 -20.75 -3.54
C MET A 1 -14.14 -19.28 -3.22
N THR A 2 -13.72 -18.94 -2.01
CA THR A 2 -13.43 -17.55 -1.63
C THR A 2 -12.18 -17.11 -2.40
N ARG A 3 -12.26 -16.00 -3.14
CA ARG A 3 -11.13 -15.45 -3.88
C ARG A 3 -10.10 -14.90 -2.88
N THR A 4 -8.85 -15.32 -3.01
CA THR A 4 -7.75 -14.78 -2.20
C THR A 4 -7.62 -13.27 -2.42
N GLN A 5 -7.24 -12.54 -1.37
CA GLN A 5 -6.97 -11.11 -1.47
C GLN A 5 -5.51 -10.83 -1.13
N PHE A 6 -4.87 -10.00 -1.95
CA PHE A 6 -3.50 -9.59 -1.73
C PHE A 6 -3.49 -8.24 -1.04
N HIS A 7 -2.85 -8.15 0.12
CA HIS A 7 -2.81 -6.94 0.93
C HIS A 7 -1.36 -6.56 1.27
N HIS A 8 -1.06 -5.27 1.18
CA HIS A 8 0.30 -4.77 1.40
C HIS A 8 0.56 -4.41 2.86
N TYR A 9 1.67 -4.91 3.41
CA TYR A 9 2.22 -4.48 4.70
C TYR A 9 2.58 -2.99 4.69
N ILE A 10 3.19 -2.52 3.59
CA ILE A 10 3.43 -1.11 3.32
C ILE A 10 2.41 -0.67 2.26
N PRO A 11 1.45 0.20 2.58
CA PRO A 11 0.39 0.59 1.67
C PRO A 11 0.90 0.96 0.29
N ARG A 12 0.24 0.42 -0.74
CA ARG A 12 0.69 0.52 -2.14
C ARG A 12 0.88 1.97 -2.60
N PHE A 13 0.11 2.92 -2.07
CA PHE A 13 0.26 4.34 -2.41
C PHE A 13 1.59 4.94 -1.91
N ILE A 14 2.13 4.46 -0.79
CA ILE A 14 3.45 4.86 -0.28
C ILE A 14 4.54 4.30 -1.19
N LEU A 15 4.42 3.02 -1.56
CA LEU A 15 5.37 2.35 -2.47
C LEU A 15 5.38 2.98 -3.86
N LYS A 16 4.22 3.35 -4.40
CA LYS A 16 4.12 4.09 -5.67
C LYS A 16 4.81 5.44 -5.58
N THR A 17 4.53 6.24 -4.55
CA THR A 17 5.19 7.54 -4.37
C THR A 17 6.70 7.41 -4.17
N PHE A 18 7.16 6.36 -3.48
CA PHE A 18 8.58 6.06 -3.41
C PHE A 18 9.14 5.76 -4.81
N ALA A 19 8.54 4.83 -5.56
CA ALA A 19 8.97 4.52 -6.92
C ALA A 19 8.98 5.76 -7.84
N ASP A 20 7.93 6.58 -7.81
CA ASP A 20 7.82 7.84 -8.57
C ASP A 20 9.00 8.78 -8.29
N ASN A 21 9.44 8.89 -7.02
CA ASN A 21 10.54 9.79 -6.63
C ASN A 21 11.94 9.29 -7.04
N PHE A 22 12.08 8.00 -7.37
CA PHE A 22 13.35 7.38 -7.76
C PHE A 22 13.38 6.89 -9.21
N CYS A 23 12.25 6.97 -9.93
CA CYS A 23 12.24 6.84 -11.37
C CYS A 23 12.89 8.10 -11.96
N ASP A 24 14.19 8.01 -12.26
CA ASP A 24 14.87 9.00 -13.08
C ASP A 24 14.06 9.25 -14.36
N THR A 25 13.94 10.52 -14.73
CA THR A 25 13.15 11.09 -15.84
C THR A 25 13.45 10.54 -17.25
N ASN A 26 14.26 9.48 -17.36
CA ASN A 26 14.69 8.85 -18.60
C ASN A 26 14.37 7.36 -18.71
N SER A 27 13.67 6.73 -17.76
CA SER A 27 13.14 5.39 -17.99
C SER A 27 11.95 5.52 -18.93
N GLU A 28 12.12 5.17 -20.21
CA GLU A 28 11.03 4.98 -21.16
C GLU A 28 9.92 4.16 -20.48
N LEU A 29 8.84 4.85 -20.13
CA LEU A 29 7.63 4.21 -19.63
C LEU A 29 7.15 3.31 -20.77
N ILE A 30 7.35 1.99 -20.63
CA ILE A 30 6.74 1.01 -21.52
C ILE A 30 5.24 1.07 -21.22
N THR A 31 4.54 1.97 -21.91
CA THR A 31 3.10 2.13 -21.80
C THR A 31 2.43 1.11 -22.72
N ASP A 32 2.34 -0.14 -22.28
CA ASP A 32 1.33 -1.03 -22.83
C ASP A 32 -0.04 -0.59 -22.28
N THR A 33 -0.75 0.12 -23.14
CA THR A 33 -2.03 0.83 -22.97
C THR A 33 -3.23 -0.10 -22.82
N SER A 34 -3.19 -1.01 -21.85
CA SER A 34 -4.32 -1.93 -21.60
C SER A 34 -4.84 -1.95 -20.16
N SER A 35 -4.18 -1.31 -19.19
CA SER A 35 -4.77 -1.09 -17.86
C SER A 35 -4.08 0.04 -17.08
N PRO A 36 -4.79 0.85 -16.27
CA PRO A 36 -4.17 1.87 -15.41
C PRO A 36 -3.31 1.29 -14.28
N ASP A 37 -3.30 -0.05 -14.12
CA ASP A 37 -2.49 -0.75 -13.12
C ASP A 37 -1.20 -1.38 -13.71
N SER A 38 -0.97 -1.24 -15.01
CA SER A 38 0.25 -1.71 -15.71
C SER A 38 1.30 -0.61 -15.92
N LEU A 39 1.20 0.54 -15.25
CA LEU A 39 2.39 1.37 -15.01
C LEU A 39 3.34 0.54 -14.16
N GLY A 40 4.39 0.01 -14.80
CA GLY A 40 5.38 -0.88 -14.19
C GLY A 40 6.23 -0.17 -13.14
N TYR A 41 5.63 0.13 -11.99
CA TYR A 41 6.33 0.65 -10.84
C TYR A 41 7.18 -0.45 -10.24
N HIS A 42 8.50 -0.32 -10.38
CA HIS A 42 9.46 -1.23 -9.78
C HIS A 42 10.15 -0.54 -8.61
N ILE A 43 10.27 -1.26 -7.50
CA ILE A 43 11.11 -0.86 -6.37
C ILE A 43 12.17 -1.92 -6.14
N ASN A 44 13.35 -1.47 -5.76
CA ASN A 44 14.43 -2.36 -5.37
C ASN A 44 14.18 -2.87 -3.94
N VAL A 45 13.91 -4.17 -3.82
CA VAL A 45 13.72 -4.82 -2.52
C VAL A 45 15.01 -5.55 -2.15
N TYR A 46 15.56 -5.20 -0.99
CA TYR A 46 16.71 -5.87 -0.43
C TYR A 46 16.25 -7.11 0.36
N ARG A 47 16.76 -8.28 -0.02
CA ARG A 47 16.53 -9.53 0.70
C ARG A 47 17.72 -9.78 1.62
N VAL A 48 17.44 -9.85 2.93
CA VAL A 48 18.46 -10.03 3.95
C VAL A 48 19.10 -11.42 3.88
N GLU A 49 18.32 -12.45 3.54
CA GLU A 49 18.76 -13.86 3.48
C GLU A 49 19.95 -14.07 2.53
N ASP A 50 19.85 -13.51 1.32
CA ASP A 50 20.82 -13.73 0.25
C ASP A 50 21.70 -12.50 -0.02
N HIS A 51 21.51 -11.42 0.74
CA HIS A 51 22.14 -10.11 0.54
C HIS A 51 21.98 -9.56 -0.90
N THR A 52 20.85 -9.84 -1.54
CA THR A 52 20.56 -9.42 -2.93
C THR A 52 19.54 -8.29 -2.99
N THR A 53 19.66 -7.47 -4.02
CA THR A 53 18.69 -6.42 -4.35
C THR A 53 18.03 -6.77 -5.67
N ASN A 54 16.71 -6.96 -5.65
CA ASN A 54 15.97 -7.33 -6.85
C ASN A 54 14.88 -6.29 -7.16
N PRO A 55 14.73 -5.87 -8.43
CA PRO A 55 13.61 -5.04 -8.83
C PRO A 55 12.32 -5.86 -8.70
N THR A 56 11.37 -5.36 -7.91
CA THR A 56 10.09 -6.01 -7.64
C THR A 56 8.97 -5.05 -7.99
N ASP A 57 7.95 -5.55 -8.69
CA ASP A 57 6.74 -4.78 -8.96
C ASP A 57 6.06 -4.37 -7.64
N VAL A 58 5.72 -3.09 -7.51
CA VAL A 58 4.96 -2.52 -6.39
C VAL A 58 3.64 -3.24 -6.16
N SER A 59 3.04 -3.86 -7.20
CA SER A 59 1.84 -4.69 -7.05
C SER A 59 2.04 -5.90 -6.14
N ARG A 60 3.29 -6.39 -6.00
CA ARG A 60 3.64 -7.58 -5.22
C ARG A 60 4.63 -7.31 -4.08
N ALA A 61 5.40 -6.23 -4.14
CA ALA A 61 6.38 -5.91 -3.11
C ALA A 61 5.70 -5.65 -1.76
N TYR A 62 6.28 -6.19 -0.67
CA TYR A 62 5.78 -6.00 0.70
C TYR A 62 4.28 -6.30 0.87
N GLY A 63 3.76 -7.36 0.27
CA GLY A 63 2.41 -7.83 0.53
C GLY A 63 2.32 -9.34 0.72
N ALA A 64 1.16 -9.79 1.18
CA ALA A 64 0.85 -11.19 1.39
C ALA A 64 -0.60 -11.48 0.99
N GLU A 65 -0.88 -12.75 0.69
CA GLU A 65 -2.23 -13.22 0.47
C GLU A 65 -2.92 -13.48 1.81
N ASP A 66 -4.19 -13.09 1.90
CA ASP A 66 -5.09 -13.38 3.03
C ASP A 66 -4.54 -12.90 4.40
N MET A 67 -3.88 -11.73 4.43
CA MET A 67 -3.21 -11.17 5.59
C MET A 67 -4.13 -11.00 6.81
N TYR A 68 -5.39 -10.63 6.59
CA TYR A 68 -6.40 -10.44 7.64
C TYR A 68 -7.55 -11.44 7.54
N ARG A 69 -7.30 -12.61 6.96
CA ARG A 69 -8.34 -13.64 6.87
C ARG A 69 -8.71 -14.14 8.25
N ASP A 70 -10.00 -14.06 8.57
CA ASP A 70 -10.54 -14.52 9.83
C ASP A 70 -11.51 -15.69 9.58
N VAL A 71 -11.12 -16.89 9.98
CA VAL A 71 -11.94 -18.10 9.79
C VAL A 71 -13.13 -18.17 10.74
N THR A 72 -13.20 -17.29 11.74
CA THR A 72 -14.29 -17.24 12.74
C THR A 72 -15.46 -16.36 12.31
N GLU A 73 -15.25 -15.50 11.31
CA GLU A 73 -16.29 -14.64 10.73
C GLU A 73 -16.99 -15.31 9.54
N ASP A 74 -18.30 -15.07 9.38
CA ASP A 74 -19.09 -15.59 8.25
C ASP A 74 -18.52 -15.14 6.88
N ASP A 75 -18.08 -13.87 6.81
CA ASP A 75 -17.28 -13.36 5.70
C ASP A 75 -15.81 -13.31 6.14
N CYS A 76 -15.09 -14.39 5.88
CA CYS A 76 -13.69 -14.52 6.32
C CYS A 76 -12.73 -13.48 5.72
N MET A 77 -13.15 -12.73 4.69
CA MET A 77 -12.39 -11.65 4.07
C MET A 77 -12.95 -10.26 4.42
N LYS A 78 -13.83 -10.17 5.42
CA LYS A 78 -14.46 -8.92 5.86
C LYS A 78 -13.43 -7.87 6.25
N PHE A 79 -12.45 -8.24 7.06
CA PHE A 79 -11.41 -7.30 7.50
C PHE A 79 -10.53 -6.83 6.35
N GLU A 80 -10.19 -7.71 5.41
CA GLU A 80 -9.45 -7.33 4.21
C GLU A 80 -10.19 -6.25 3.42
N LYS A 81 -11.47 -6.47 3.11
CA LYS A 81 -12.28 -5.49 2.37
C LYS A 81 -12.39 -4.16 3.11
N LEU A 82 -12.59 -4.19 4.43
CA LEU A 82 -12.72 -2.99 5.26
C LEU A 82 -11.41 -2.21 5.32
N LEU A 83 -10.28 -2.89 5.50
CA LEU A 83 -8.96 -2.27 5.58
C LEU A 83 -8.50 -1.74 4.22
N ALA A 84 -8.74 -2.48 3.13
CA ALA A 84 -8.46 -1.99 1.77
C ALA A 84 -9.25 -0.72 1.44
N LYS A 85 -10.53 -0.66 1.83
CA LYS A 85 -11.34 0.55 1.69
C LYS A 85 -10.79 1.70 2.55
N HIS A 86 -10.45 1.39 3.80
CA HIS A 86 -9.90 2.37 4.74
C HIS A 86 -8.57 2.97 4.24
N GLU A 87 -7.72 2.15 3.64
CA GLU A 87 -6.47 2.59 3.02
C GLU A 87 -6.68 3.47 1.81
N CYS A 88 -7.61 3.10 0.93
CA CYS A 88 -7.95 3.91 -0.23
C CYS A 88 -8.42 5.31 0.22
N THR A 89 -9.30 5.36 1.21
CA THR A 89 -9.74 6.61 1.85
C THR A 89 -8.56 7.34 2.50
N SER A 90 -7.65 6.63 3.14
CA SER A 90 -6.51 7.25 3.81
C SER A 90 -5.49 7.85 2.84
N ALA A 91 -5.28 7.18 1.70
CA ALA A 91 -4.39 7.61 0.64
C ALA A 91 -4.82 8.95 0.04
N THR A 92 -6.13 9.22 -0.09
CA THR A 92 -6.61 10.52 -0.60
C THR A 92 -6.27 11.65 0.36
N PHE A 93 -6.38 11.42 1.67
CA PHE A 93 -5.98 12.41 2.68
C PHE A 93 -4.48 12.65 2.69
N ILE A 94 -3.66 11.59 2.66
CA ILE A 94 -2.20 11.73 2.65
C ILE A 94 -1.73 12.46 1.38
N ARG A 95 -2.34 12.18 0.23
CA ARG A 95 -2.06 12.93 -1.01
C ARG A 95 -2.44 14.41 -0.92
N ARG A 96 -3.46 14.76 -0.12
CA ARG A 96 -3.77 16.17 0.16
C ARG A 96 -2.71 16.80 1.06
N ILE A 97 -2.28 16.09 2.11
CA ILE A 97 -1.16 16.53 2.98
C ILE A 97 0.10 16.80 2.15
N TRP A 98 0.45 15.93 1.20
CA TRP A 98 1.64 16.14 0.36
C TRP A 98 1.53 17.30 -0.65
N LYS A 99 0.32 17.80 -0.92
CA LYS A 99 0.09 18.90 -1.88
C LYS A 99 -0.14 20.25 -1.20
N GLU A 100 -0.65 20.25 0.02
CA GLU A 100 -0.94 21.46 0.79
C GLU A 100 0.27 21.75 1.69
N GLU A 101 0.99 22.86 1.44
CA GLU A 101 2.23 23.19 2.16
C GLU A 101 2.02 23.79 3.56
N ASP A 102 0.87 24.42 3.82
CA ASP A 102 0.68 25.24 5.02
C ASP A 102 -0.30 24.65 6.05
N GLU A 103 -1.59 24.50 5.73
CA GLU A 103 -2.59 24.05 6.70
C GLU A 103 -3.67 23.14 6.09
N LEU A 104 -3.77 21.91 6.61
CA LEU A 104 -4.85 20.98 6.25
C LEU A 104 -5.95 20.98 7.31
N SER A 105 -7.12 21.51 6.97
CA SER A 105 -8.31 21.38 7.82
C SER A 105 -8.94 20.00 7.67
N LEU A 106 -8.99 19.26 8.78
CA LEU A 106 -9.63 17.94 8.86
C LEU A 106 -10.87 18.00 9.75
N THR A 107 -11.95 17.34 9.32
CA THR A 107 -13.10 17.12 10.19
C THR A 107 -12.74 16.10 11.28
N ARG A 108 -13.51 16.08 12.38
CA ARG A 108 -13.33 15.09 13.46
C ARG A 108 -13.39 13.65 12.96
N GLY A 109 -14.26 13.37 11.99
CA GLY A 109 -14.38 12.04 11.37
C GLY A 109 -13.12 11.65 10.60
N GLN A 110 -12.61 12.55 9.76
CA GLN A 110 -11.38 12.33 8.99
C GLN A 110 -10.17 12.12 9.89
N LEU A 111 -10.07 12.88 10.99
CA LEU A 111 -9.00 12.69 11.98
C LEU A 111 -9.10 11.32 12.67
N ALA A 112 -10.31 10.87 13.03
CA ALA A 112 -10.52 9.55 13.61
C ALA A 112 -10.12 8.43 12.64
N ASP A 113 -10.44 8.59 11.36
CA ASP A 113 -10.08 7.63 10.32
C ASP A 113 -8.57 7.61 10.06
N MET A 114 -7.90 8.76 10.06
CA MET A 114 -6.43 8.82 10.05
C MET A 114 -5.80 8.09 11.24
N LYS A 115 -6.32 8.31 12.44
CA LYS A 115 -5.82 7.62 13.65
C LYS A 115 -5.94 6.11 13.52
N LYS A 116 -7.09 5.60 13.05
CA LYS A 116 -7.28 4.17 12.79
C LYS A 116 -6.25 3.65 11.78
N PHE A 117 -6.03 4.40 10.69
CA PHE A 117 -5.04 4.02 9.68
C PHE A 117 -3.64 3.93 10.28
N LEU A 118 -3.21 4.94 11.04
CA LEU A 118 -1.89 4.95 11.70
C LEU A 118 -1.75 3.79 12.70
N VAL A 119 -2.78 3.48 13.48
CA VAL A 119 -2.76 2.34 14.42
C VAL A 119 -2.62 1.02 13.67
N VAL A 120 -3.39 0.81 12.59
CA VAL A 120 -3.25 -0.38 11.74
C VAL A 120 -1.83 -0.46 11.16
N MET A 121 -1.28 0.66 10.70
CA MET A 121 0.08 0.71 10.18
C MET A 121 1.15 0.39 11.24
N MET A 122 0.94 0.78 12.50
CA MET A 122 1.81 0.40 13.61
C MET A 122 1.72 -1.10 13.90
N TYR A 123 0.53 -1.69 13.86
CA TYR A 123 0.36 -3.14 14.07
C TYR A 123 1.09 -3.98 13.00
N ARG A 124 1.10 -3.51 11.74
CA ARG A 124 1.84 -4.15 10.64
C ARG A 124 3.35 -4.14 10.81
N SER A 125 3.89 -3.28 11.68
CA SER A 125 5.34 -3.13 11.82
C SER A 125 6.05 -4.41 12.24
N GLU A 126 5.38 -5.27 13.01
CA GLU A 126 5.88 -6.59 13.37
C GLU A 126 6.06 -7.49 12.14
N HIS A 127 5.16 -7.39 11.17
CA HIS A 127 5.23 -8.14 9.90
C HIS A 127 6.21 -7.55 8.88
N ARG A 128 6.79 -6.36 9.16
CA ARG A 128 7.84 -5.75 8.32
C ARG A 128 9.26 -6.16 8.74
N ARG A 129 9.40 -6.78 9.92
CA ARG A 129 10.69 -7.11 10.55
C ARG A 129 11.12 -8.57 10.35
N SER A 130 10.22 -9.42 9.85
CA SER A 130 10.51 -10.79 9.41
C SER A 130 11.08 -10.80 8.01
#